data_AF-A0A7Y5LWB2-F1
#
_entry.id   AF-A0A7Y5LWB2-F1
#
_cell.length_a   1.000
_cell.length_b   1.000
_cell.length_c   1.000
_cell.angle_alpha   90.00
_cell.angle_beta   90.00
_cell.angle_gamma   90.00
#
_symmetry.space_group_name_H-M   'P 1'
#
loop_
_entity.id
_entity.type
_entity.pdbx_description
1 polymer ?
#
loop_
_entity_poly.entity_id
_entity_poly.type
_entity_poly.pdbx_seq_one_letter_code
_entity_poly.pdbx_strand_id
1 'polypeptide(L)'
;MLDGVRPTRADLTGRFGLSQRLAVRVGALLSTHVEFTAALLELCRPGSALEGLLLKREILAEAAHLDTARLGVLASGLELEADLAVEEQERKRVVGLAEELAAEAGFAAPPPVGDPTALALTPLDVDPLAGLMPQMGPSAASVMSGEELARLKLTILTAVDSRAKVEALRKLRIAAVPQNEKGLLFLRAVSDESPEVRSEAATGLRSLGLDDATASAVRTLSEGTPAEKAAAINTLTLRAADSGDAERAVVIAALAADLR
;
A
#
# COMPACT_ATOMS: atom_id res chain seq x y z
N MET A 1 -8.19 1.86 -13.06
CA MET A 1 -7.95 2.45 -14.39
C MET A 1 -6.56 3.05 -14.36
N LEU A 2 -5.67 2.64 -15.26
CA LEU A 2 -4.26 3.05 -15.22
C LEU A 2 -4.16 4.50 -15.68
N ASP A 3 -3.69 5.36 -14.79
CA ASP A 3 -3.51 6.76 -15.12
C ASP A 3 -2.18 6.98 -15.83
N GLY A 4 -2.27 7.57 -17.03
CA GLY A 4 -1.10 8.11 -17.71
C GLY A 4 -0.44 9.22 -16.88
N VAL A 5 0.89 9.28 -16.92
CA VAL A 5 1.63 10.31 -16.18
C VAL A 5 1.73 11.61 -16.98
N ARG A 6 1.67 12.76 -16.27
CA ARG A 6 1.92 14.10 -16.83
C ARG A 6 3.19 14.73 -16.22
N PRO A 7 4.37 14.15 -16.50
CA PRO A 7 5.63 14.63 -15.96
C PRO A 7 6.01 15.98 -16.55
N THR A 8 6.76 16.79 -15.80
CA THR A 8 7.40 17.98 -16.36
C THR A 8 8.57 17.58 -17.27
N ARG A 9 9.07 18.51 -18.10
CA ARG A 9 10.28 18.26 -18.91
C ARG A 9 11.50 17.87 -18.06
N ALA A 10 11.62 18.45 -16.87
CA ALA A 10 12.67 18.13 -15.92
C ALA A 10 12.52 16.68 -15.42
N ASP A 11 11.31 16.23 -15.12
CA ASP A 11 11.05 14.84 -14.72
C ASP A 11 11.34 13.85 -15.85
N LEU A 12 10.91 14.16 -17.09
CA LEU A 12 11.17 13.32 -18.26
C LEU A 12 12.66 13.06 -18.49
N THR A 13 13.49 14.09 -18.32
CA THR A 13 14.94 13.98 -18.56
C THR A 13 15.70 13.49 -17.33
N GLY A 14 15.30 13.90 -16.12
CA GLY A 14 15.96 13.55 -14.87
C GLY A 14 15.54 12.19 -14.31
N ARG A 15 14.23 11.96 -14.13
CA ARG A 15 13.69 10.74 -13.53
C ARG A 15 13.65 9.58 -14.51
N PHE A 16 13.15 9.82 -15.72
CA PHE A 16 12.96 8.77 -16.73
C PHE A 16 14.17 8.60 -17.67
N GLY A 17 15.16 9.49 -17.60
CA GLY A 17 16.37 9.40 -18.41
C GLY A 17 16.13 9.58 -19.91
N LEU A 18 15.03 10.22 -20.33
CA LEU A 18 14.72 10.40 -21.74
C LEU A 18 15.68 11.40 -22.40
N SER A 19 15.94 11.20 -23.69
CA SER A 19 16.64 12.21 -24.48
C SER A 19 15.83 13.52 -24.53
N GLN A 20 16.51 14.66 -24.69
CA GLN A 20 15.85 15.97 -24.82
C GLN A 20 14.84 15.99 -25.98
N ARG A 21 15.16 15.30 -27.08
CA ARG A 21 14.29 15.21 -28.26
C ARG A 21 13.03 14.40 -27.96
N LEU A 22 13.17 13.26 -27.29
CA LEU A 22 12.02 12.45 -26.90
C LEU A 22 11.17 13.17 -25.85
N ALA A 23 11.76 13.84 -24.87
CA ALA A 23 11.01 14.62 -23.87
C ALA A 23 10.11 15.70 -24.52
N VAL A 24 10.61 16.39 -25.55
CA VAL A 24 9.80 17.35 -26.33
C VAL A 24 8.69 16.65 -27.11
N ARG A 25 8.97 15.48 -27.70
CA ARG A 25 7.98 14.67 -28.42
C ARG A 25 6.86 14.19 -27.50
N VAL A 26 7.19 13.70 -26.31
CA VAL A 26 6.23 13.31 -25.27
C VAL A 26 5.37 14.52 -24.87
N GLY A 27 5.97 15.69 -24.66
CA GLY A 27 5.22 16.92 -24.40
C GLY A 27 4.23 17.29 -25.51
N ALA A 28 4.60 17.11 -26.78
CA ALA A 28 3.71 17.32 -27.91
C ALA A 28 2.55 16.29 -27.93
N LEU A 29 2.83 15.01 -27.65
CA LEU A 29 1.81 13.96 -27.58
C LEU A 29 0.83 14.18 -26.42
N LEU A 30 1.31 14.63 -25.26
CA LEU A 30 0.48 15.04 -24.13
C LEU A 30 -0.49 16.18 -24.51
N SER A 31 -0.04 17.13 -25.34
CA SER A 31 -0.91 18.22 -25.83
C SER A 31 -2.03 17.73 -26.76
N THR A 32 -1.89 16.53 -27.32
CA THR A 32 -2.90 15.85 -28.15
C THR A 32 -3.71 14.79 -27.39
N HIS A 33 -3.68 14.84 -26.05
CA HIS A 33 -4.36 13.88 -25.15
C HIS A 33 -3.85 12.43 -25.26
N VAL A 34 -2.60 12.24 -25.68
CA VAL A 34 -1.91 10.94 -25.63
C VAL A 34 -0.96 10.95 -24.43
N GLU A 35 -1.28 10.14 -23.43
CA GLU A 35 -0.50 9.95 -22.21
C GLU A 35 0.25 8.63 -22.24
N PHE A 36 1.26 8.48 -21.38
CA PHE A 36 2.09 7.30 -21.29
C PHE A 36 2.11 6.79 -19.86
N THR A 37 2.18 5.48 -19.65
CA THR A 37 2.43 4.92 -18.32
C THR A 37 3.87 5.14 -17.89
N ALA A 38 4.13 5.13 -16.58
CA ALA A 38 5.48 5.33 -16.05
C ALA A 38 6.43 4.21 -16.51
N ALA A 39 5.98 2.96 -16.48
CA ALA A 39 6.77 1.80 -16.88
C ALA A 39 7.23 1.89 -18.35
N LEU A 40 6.34 2.33 -19.25
CA LEU A 40 6.70 2.55 -20.65
C LEU A 40 7.78 3.63 -20.81
N LEU A 41 7.67 4.75 -20.09
CA LEU A 41 8.68 5.81 -20.16
C LEU A 41 10.05 5.35 -19.62
N GLU A 42 10.08 4.47 -18.61
CA GLU A 42 11.34 3.90 -18.08
C GLU A 42 12.08 3.01 -19.09
N LEU A 43 11.35 2.39 -20.03
CA LEU A 43 11.93 1.57 -21.10
C LEU A 43 12.39 2.41 -22.32
N CYS A 44 12.00 3.68 -22.41
CA CYS A 44 12.34 4.57 -23.52
C CYS A 44 13.75 5.17 -23.42
N ARG A 45 14.77 4.35 -23.14
CA ARG A 45 16.16 4.80 -23.00
C ARG A 45 16.72 5.31 -24.34
N PRO A 46 17.70 6.23 -24.33
CA PRO A 46 18.36 6.68 -25.55
C PRO A 46 18.93 5.52 -26.37
N GLY A 47 18.57 5.43 -27.65
CA GLY A 47 18.95 4.37 -28.58
C GLY A 47 18.05 3.12 -28.56
N SER A 48 17.04 3.06 -27.68
CA SER A 48 16.08 1.95 -27.65
C SER A 48 15.15 1.94 -28.87
N ALA A 49 14.61 0.76 -29.20
CA ALA A 49 13.59 0.62 -30.23
C ALA A 49 12.31 1.44 -29.89
N LEU A 50 11.97 1.55 -28.61
CA LEU A 50 10.85 2.37 -28.12
C LEU A 50 11.09 3.87 -28.32
N GLU A 51 12.30 4.37 -28.06
CA GLU A 51 12.63 5.76 -28.40
C GLU A 51 12.48 5.98 -29.91
N GLY A 52 13.00 5.06 -30.73
CA GLY A 52 12.87 5.09 -32.18
C GLY A 52 11.42 5.15 -32.65
N LEU A 53 10.55 4.32 -32.05
CA LEU A 53 9.12 4.31 -32.31
C LEU A 53 8.47 5.65 -31.98
N LEU A 54 8.62 6.15 -30.75
CA LEU A 54 7.98 7.38 -30.30
C LEU A 54 8.47 8.62 -31.05
N LEU A 55 9.70 8.59 -31.58
CA LEU A 55 10.24 9.66 -32.41
C LEU A 55 9.75 9.64 -33.87
N LYS A 56 9.06 8.58 -34.33
CA LYS A 56 8.44 8.51 -35.66
C LYS A 56 7.45 9.67 -35.84
N ARG A 57 7.44 10.28 -37.03
CA ARG A 57 6.58 11.43 -37.32
C ARG A 57 5.11 11.02 -37.31
N GLU A 58 4.85 9.80 -37.76
CA GLU A 58 3.57 9.14 -37.89
C GLU A 58 2.86 9.04 -36.55
N ILE A 59 3.57 8.75 -35.44
CA ILE A 59 3.00 8.71 -34.09
C ILE A 59 2.36 10.04 -33.71
N LEU A 60 3.01 11.17 -34.02
CA LEU A 60 2.42 12.49 -33.75
C LEU A 60 1.33 12.85 -34.76
N ALA A 61 1.50 12.49 -36.04
CA ALA A 61 0.51 12.79 -37.07
C ALA A 61 -0.81 12.03 -36.85
N GLU A 62 -0.74 10.83 -36.28
CA GLU A 62 -1.89 9.97 -36.01
C GLU A 62 -2.34 9.96 -34.54
N ALA A 63 -1.79 10.83 -33.69
CA ALA A 63 -2.07 10.84 -32.25
C ALA A 63 -3.57 10.86 -31.90
N ALA A 64 -4.38 11.60 -32.69
CA ALA A 64 -5.82 11.73 -32.51
C ALA A 64 -6.61 10.44 -32.83
N HIS A 65 -5.99 9.47 -33.47
CA HIS A 65 -6.59 8.20 -33.87
C HIS A 65 -5.74 7.00 -33.45
N LEU A 66 -4.77 7.19 -32.56
CA LEU A 66 -3.86 6.14 -32.14
C LEU A 66 -4.63 5.06 -31.39
N ASP A 67 -4.59 3.82 -31.85
CA ASP A 67 -5.18 2.65 -31.19
C ASP A 67 -4.14 1.51 -31.16
N THR A 68 -4.43 0.41 -30.47
CA THR A 68 -3.50 -0.73 -30.34
C THR A 68 -3.11 -1.32 -31.69
N ALA A 69 -4.05 -1.39 -32.66
CA ALA A 69 -3.77 -1.97 -33.97
C ALA A 69 -2.82 -1.08 -34.79
N ARG A 70 -3.06 0.23 -34.82
CA ARG A 70 -2.19 1.20 -35.49
C ARG A 70 -0.83 1.29 -34.82
N LEU A 71 -0.78 1.27 -33.49
CA LEU A 71 0.49 1.24 -32.76
C LEU A 71 1.30 -0.01 -33.14
N GLY A 72 0.65 -1.17 -33.28
CA GLY A 72 1.27 -2.40 -33.79
C GLY A 72 1.81 -2.26 -35.23
N VAL A 73 1.05 -1.63 -36.13
CA VAL A 73 1.53 -1.34 -37.50
C VAL A 73 2.74 -0.40 -37.48
N LEU A 74 2.71 0.65 -36.66
CA LEU A 74 3.82 1.60 -36.52
C LEU A 74 5.05 0.95 -35.85
N ALA A 75 4.84 -0.03 -34.98
CA ALA A 75 5.88 -0.82 -34.34
C ALA A 75 6.44 -1.93 -35.24
N SER A 76 5.79 -2.25 -36.36
CA SER A 76 6.22 -3.32 -37.25
C SER A 76 7.68 -3.12 -37.73
N GLY A 77 8.47 -4.18 -37.63
CA GLY A 77 9.90 -4.16 -37.95
C GLY A 77 10.82 -3.62 -36.85
N LEU A 78 10.28 -3.27 -35.67
CA LEU A 78 11.08 -2.98 -34.48
C LEU A 78 11.10 -4.21 -33.55
N GLU A 79 12.27 -4.51 -33.00
CA GLU A 79 12.43 -5.52 -31.95
C GLU A 79 12.10 -4.87 -30.60
N LEU A 80 10.82 -4.92 -30.21
CA LEU A 80 10.36 -4.44 -28.91
C LEU A 80 10.50 -5.52 -27.85
N GLU A 81 10.97 -5.16 -26.66
CA GLU A 81 11.09 -6.08 -25.51
C GLU A 81 9.71 -6.44 -24.91
N ALA A 82 8.69 -5.64 -25.17
CA ALA A 82 7.35 -5.81 -24.64
C ALA A 82 6.28 -5.33 -25.62
N ASP A 83 5.11 -5.96 -25.57
CA ASP A 83 3.94 -5.57 -26.35
C ASP A 83 3.35 -4.25 -25.83
N LEU A 84 2.96 -3.39 -26.76
CA LEU A 84 2.34 -2.10 -26.45
C LEU A 84 0.84 -2.15 -26.69
N ALA A 85 0.09 -1.45 -25.85
CA ALA A 85 -1.35 -1.31 -26.01
C ALA A 85 -1.79 0.13 -25.70
N VAL A 86 -2.96 0.49 -26.24
CA VAL A 86 -3.59 1.79 -26.06
C VAL A 86 -4.95 1.58 -25.41
N GLU A 87 -5.17 2.19 -24.26
CA GLU A 87 -6.48 2.26 -23.59
C GLU A 87 -7.11 3.64 -23.84
N GLU A 88 -8.33 3.68 -24.35
CA GLU A 88 -9.10 4.91 -24.50
C GLU A 88 -9.90 5.18 -23.22
N GLN A 89 -9.63 6.31 -22.57
CA GLN A 89 -10.25 6.71 -21.31
C GLN A 89 -10.88 8.09 -21.49
N GLU A 90 -12.21 8.14 -21.54
CA GLU A 90 -13.03 9.35 -21.74
C GLU A 90 -12.65 10.17 -23.01
N ARG A 91 -11.60 10.99 -22.90
CA ARG A 91 -11.10 11.91 -23.92
C ARG A 91 -9.57 11.85 -24.09
N LYS A 92 -8.92 10.91 -23.43
CA LYS A 92 -7.48 10.70 -23.50
C LYS A 92 -7.18 9.25 -23.90
N ARG A 93 -5.98 9.05 -24.42
CA ARG A 93 -5.46 7.73 -24.78
C ARG A 93 -4.21 7.47 -23.97
N VAL A 94 -4.20 6.37 -23.23
CA VAL A 94 -3.05 5.97 -22.41
C VAL A 94 -2.32 4.88 -23.15
N VAL A 95 -1.07 5.16 -23.54
CA VAL A 95 -0.16 4.18 -24.14
C VAL A 95 0.67 3.55 -23.03
N GLY A 96 0.65 2.23 -22.93
CA GLY A 96 1.37 1.50 -21.90
C GLY A 96 1.83 0.13 -22.40
N LEU A 97 2.41 -0.64 -21.48
CA LEU A 97 2.70 -2.04 -21.73
C LEU A 97 1.38 -2.83 -21.71
N ALA A 98 1.22 -3.77 -22.63
CA ALA A 98 0.00 -4.59 -22.73
C ALA A 98 -0.27 -5.35 -21.43
N GLU A 99 0.79 -5.85 -20.78
CA GLU A 99 0.72 -6.51 -19.47
C GLU A 99 0.29 -5.57 -18.34
N GLU A 100 0.69 -4.30 -18.37
CA GLU A 100 0.34 -3.31 -17.36
C GLU A 100 -1.17 -3.00 -17.43
N LEU A 101 -1.67 -2.73 -18.64
CA LEU A 101 -3.09 -2.49 -18.90
C LEU A 101 -3.96 -3.72 -18.55
N ALA A 102 -3.46 -4.93 -18.81
CA ALA A 102 -4.16 -6.17 -18.43
C ALA A 102 -4.17 -6.39 -16.91
N ALA A 103 -3.05 -6.12 -16.23
CA ALA A 103 -2.93 -6.27 -14.78
C ALA A 103 -3.89 -5.35 -14.04
N GLU A 104 -4.05 -4.11 -14.50
CA GLU A 104 -4.99 -3.15 -13.92
C GLU A 104 -6.44 -3.63 -13.98
N ALA A 105 -6.85 -4.27 -15.08
CA ALA A 105 -8.16 -4.90 -15.17
C ALA A 105 -8.30 -6.04 -14.14
N GLY A 106 -7.23 -6.78 -13.90
CA GLY A 106 -7.18 -7.83 -12.86
C GLY A 106 -7.29 -7.29 -11.44
N PHE A 107 -6.66 -6.16 -11.13
CA PHE A 107 -6.76 -5.51 -9.81
C PHE A 107 -8.09 -4.79 -9.60
N ALA A 108 -8.70 -4.27 -10.66
CA ALA A 108 -10.00 -3.59 -10.61
C ALA A 108 -11.19 -4.57 -10.61
N ALA A 109 -10.99 -5.81 -11.06
CA ALA A 109 -12.02 -6.83 -11.00
C ALA A 109 -12.41 -7.07 -9.52
N PRO A 110 -13.71 -7.05 -9.19
CA PRO A 110 -14.13 -7.50 -7.86
C PRO A 110 -13.57 -8.92 -7.66
N PRO A 111 -13.10 -9.26 -6.45
CA PRO A 111 -12.61 -10.59 -6.17
C PRO A 111 -13.67 -11.60 -6.63
N PRO A 112 -13.27 -12.69 -7.31
CA PRO A 112 -14.23 -13.67 -7.77
C PRO A 112 -15.09 -14.06 -6.57
N VAL A 113 -16.41 -13.98 -6.74
CA VAL A 113 -17.37 -14.48 -5.76
C VAL A 113 -17.25 -16.00 -5.78
N GLY A 114 -16.20 -16.50 -5.14
CA GLY A 114 -15.98 -17.91 -4.91
C GLY A 114 -17.00 -18.38 -3.87
N ASP A 115 -17.47 -19.62 -4.07
CA ASP A 115 -18.26 -20.34 -3.09
C ASP A 115 -17.70 -20.12 -1.67
N PRO A 116 -18.53 -19.81 -0.66
CA PRO A 116 -18.14 -19.37 0.68
C PRO A 116 -17.40 -20.42 1.55
N THR A 117 -16.73 -21.40 0.95
CA THR A 117 -16.01 -22.48 1.63
C THR A 117 -14.49 -22.30 1.65
N ALA A 118 -13.94 -21.22 1.08
CA ALA A 118 -12.52 -20.90 1.16
C ALA A 118 -12.29 -19.62 1.98
N LEU A 119 -11.87 -19.81 3.25
CA LEU A 119 -11.21 -18.83 4.13
C LEU A 119 -11.88 -17.45 4.24
N ALA A 120 -13.09 -17.43 4.81
CA ALA A 120 -13.61 -16.23 5.45
C ALA A 120 -12.85 -16.00 6.77
N LEU A 121 -11.90 -15.06 6.77
CA LEU A 121 -11.73 -14.23 7.96
C LEU A 121 -12.99 -13.39 8.06
N THR A 122 -14.00 -13.91 8.74
CA THR A 122 -15.22 -13.18 9.06
C THR A 122 -14.81 -11.90 9.75
N PRO A 123 -15.08 -10.71 9.18
CA PRO A 123 -15.05 -9.49 9.97
C PRO A 123 -16.05 -9.72 11.09
N LEU A 124 -15.58 -9.72 12.34
CA LEU A 124 -16.48 -9.71 13.50
C LEU A 124 -17.31 -8.42 13.41
N ASP A 125 -18.54 -8.58 12.96
CA ASP A 125 -19.55 -7.53 12.79
C ASP A 125 -20.13 -7.15 14.17
N VAL A 126 -19.26 -6.79 15.10
CA VAL A 126 -19.61 -6.35 16.44
C VAL A 126 -18.71 -5.18 16.83
N ASP A 127 -18.97 -4.03 16.22
CA ASP A 127 -18.71 -2.77 16.94
C ASP A 127 -20.03 -2.29 17.58
N PRO A 128 -20.31 -2.67 18.84
CA PRO A 128 -21.49 -2.16 19.57
C PRO A 128 -21.45 -0.64 19.81
N LEU A 129 -20.37 0.06 19.43
CA LEU A 129 -20.29 1.52 19.41
C LEU A 129 -20.71 2.16 18.09
N ALA A 130 -20.93 1.40 17.01
CA ALA A 130 -21.35 1.95 15.71
C ALA A 130 -22.72 2.66 15.78
N GLY A 131 -23.58 2.29 16.74
CA GLY A 131 -24.88 2.96 16.97
C GLY A 131 -24.80 4.27 17.78
N LEU A 132 -23.65 4.62 18.35
CA LEU A 132 -23.46 5.82 19.17
C LEU A 132 -22.61 6.90 18.51
N MET A 133 -22.02 6.62 17.33
CA MET A 133 -21.36 7.67 16.57
C MET A 133 -22.41 8.47 15.81
N PRO A 134 -22.61 9.77 16.13
CA PRO A 134 -23.47 10.62 15.32
C PRO A 134 -22.96 10.55 13.87
N GLN A 135 -23.88 10.50 12.90
CA GLN A 135 -23.58 10.49 11.47
C GLN A 135 -22.67 11.67 11.11
N MET A 136 -21.37 11.49 11.27
CA MET A 136 -20.39 12.46 10.85
C MET A 136 -20.35 12.36 9.34
N GLY A 137 -20.82 13.43 8.69
CA GLY A 137 -20.85 13.51 7.23
C GLY A 137 -19.47 13.25 6.59
N PRO A 138 -19.41 13.17 5.25
CA PRO A 138 -18.21 12.79 4.48
C PRO A 138 -16.96 13.67 4.72
N SER A 139 -17.06 14.74 5.50
CA SER A 139 -15.95 15.58 5.94
C SER A 139 -15.09 14.98 7.06
N ALA A 140 -15.59 13.98 7.81
CA ALA A 140 -14.81 13.31 8.87
C ALA A 140 -13.80 12.29 8.32
N ALA A 141 -13.74 12.07 7.01
CA ALA A 141 -12.77 11.16 6.39
C ALA A 141 -11.32 11.68 6.43
N SER A 142 -11.07 12.88 6.94
CA SER A 142 -9.72 13.46 7.07
C SER A 142 -9.41 13.97 8.48
N VAL A 143 -9.67 13.16 9.52
CA VAL A 143 -9.28 13.53 10.90
C VAL A 143 -7.76 13.75 11.03
N MET A 144 -6.96 13.25 10.09
CA MET A 144 -5.50 13.39 10.13
C MET A 144 -4.92 13.61 8.73
N SER A 145 -4.06 14.61 8.61
CA SER A 145 -3.26 14.85 7.41
C SER A 145 -2.20 13.75 7.22
N GLY A 146 -1.75 13.54 5.98
CA GLY A 146 -0.67 12.58 5.69
C GLY A 146 0.64 12.91 6.43
N GLU A 147 0.89 14.20 6.67
CA GLU A 147 2.06 14.67 7.45
C GLU A 147 1.96 14.29 8.93
N GLU A 148 0.78 14.43 9.54
CA GLU A 148 0.56 13.99 10.92
C GLU A 148 0.70 12.48 11.05
N LEU A 149 0.19 11.71 10.09
CA LEU A 149 0.39 10.27 10.06
C LEU A 149 1.88 9.90 9.97
N ALA A 150 2.64 10.58 9.11
CA ALA A 150 4.09 10.40 9.02
C ALA A 150 4.79 10.73 10.35
N ARG A 151 4.37 11.81 11.04
CA ARG A 151 4.86 12.15 12.38
C ARG A 151 4.56 11.06 13.42
N LEU A 152 3.36 10.48 13.41
CA LEU A 152 3.02 9.37 14.31
C LEU A 152 3.91 8.15 14.06
N LYS A 153 4.08 7.75 12.79
CA LYS A 153 4.95 6.62 12.40
C LYS A 153 6.38 6.84 12.89
N LEU A 154 6.91 8.03 12.63
CA LEU A 154 8.26 8.39 13.07
C LEU A 154 8.37 8.34 14.60
N THR A 155 7.37 8.85 15.32
CA THR A 155 7.33 8.84 16.78
C THR A 155 7.34 7.41 17.33
N ILE A 156 6.48 6.53 16.82
CA ILE A 156 6.41 5.12 17.24
C ILE A 156 7.75 4.41 17.04
N LEU A 157 8.40 4.65 15.89
CA LEU A 157 9.60 3.92 15.49
C LEU A 157 10.90 4.46 16.11
N THR A 158 10.98 5.75 16.44
CA THR A 158 12.26 6.41 16.75
C THR A 158 12.30 7.16 18.07
N ALA A 159 11.15 7.46 18.70
CA ALA A 159 11.17 8.19 19.97
C ALA A 159 11.87 7.36 21.06
N VAL A 160 12.56 8.05 21.97
CA VAL A 160 13.11 7.42 23.18
C VAL A 160 12.10 7.47 24.33
N ASP A 161 11.25 8.51 24.34
CA ASP A 161 10.20 8.68 25.36
C ASP A 161 9.03 7.71 25.14
N SER A 162 8.82 6.82 26.11
CA SER A 162 7.73 5.83 26.10
C SER A 162 6.35 6.50 26.14
N ARG A 163 6.20 7.65 26.80
CA ARG A 163 4.91 8.36 26.86
C ARG A 163 4.51 8.90 25.50
N ALA A 164 5.45 9.47 24.76
CA ALA A 164 5.23 9.92 23.39
C ALA A 164 4.83 8.76 22.47
N LYS A 165 5.45 7.57 22.62
CA LYS A 165 5.06 6.37 21.87
C LYS A 165 3.65 5.92 22.21
N VAL A 166 3.30 5.80 23.49
CA VAL A 166 1.95 5.40 23.93
C VAL A 166 0.89 6.34 23.36
N GLU A 167 1.13 7.65 23.43
CA GLU A 167 0.22 8.65 22.86
C GLU A 167 0.10 8.51 21.32
N ALA A 168 1.21 8.24 20.64
CA ALA A 168 1.20 8.01 19.21
C ALA A 168 0.43 6.74 18.82
N LEU A 169 0.55 5.65 19.59
CA LEU A 169 -0.23 4.42 19.41
C LEU A 169 -1.73 4.64 19.62
N ARG A 170 -2.11 5.43 20.63
CA ARG A 170 -3.51 5.82 20.87
C ARG A 170 -4.09 6.62 19.72
N LYS A 171 -3.35 7.59 19.20
CA LYS A 171 -3.72 8.37 18.02
C LYS A 171 -3.82 7.50 16.77
N LEU A 172 -2.88 6.58 16.58
CA LEU A 172 -2.89 5.64 15.46
C LEU A 172 -4.12 4.73 15.46
N ARG A 173 -4.58 4.30 16.65
CA ARG A 173 -5.77 3.45 16.79
C ARG A 173 -7.00 4.09 16.13
N ILE A 174 -7.20 5.39 16.33
CA ILE A 174 -8.34 6.14 15.76
C ILE A 174 -8.08 6.77 14.38
N ALA A 175 -6.83 6.76 13.89
CA ALA A 175 -6.49 7.38 12.61
C ALA A 175 -7.08 6.60 11.42
N ALA A 176 -7.41 7.28 10.32
CA ALA A 176 -7.90 6.66 9.08
C ALA A 176 -6.73 6.07 8.26
N VAL A 177 -6.14 5.00 8.77
CA VAL A 177 -4.98 4.31 8.19
C VAL A 177 -5.40 2.89 7.81
N PRO A 178 -4.93 2.35 6.67
CA PRO A 178 -5.16 0.95 6.32
C PRO A 178 -4.82 -0.01 7.48
N GLN A 179 -5.69 -0.99 7.74
CA GLN A 179 -5.57 -1.89 8.89
C GLN A 179 -4.27 -2.68 8.90
N ASN A 180 -3.79 -3.10 7.72
CA ASN A 180 -2.51 -3.79 7.56
C ASN A 180 -1.33 -2.94 8.05
N GLU A 181 -1.32 -1.65 7.73
CA GLU A 181 -0.29 -0.72 8.18
C GLU A 181 -0.37 -0.46 9.69
N LYS A 182 -1.58 -0.31 10.25
CA LYS A 182 -1.75 -0.23 11.71
C LYS A 182 -1.22 -1.49 12.41
N GLY A 183 -1.56 -2.66 11.87
CA GLY A 183 -1.15 -3.96 12.40
C GLY A 183 0.37 -4.08 12.49
N LEU A 184 1.10 -3.67 11.44
CA LEU A 184 2.57 -3.68 11.44
C LEU A 184 3.16 -2.75 12.50
N LEU A 185 2.61 -1.55 12.68
CA LEU A 185 3.09 -0.59 13.69
C LEU A 185 2.83 -1.09 15.12
N PHE A 186 1.66 -1.66 15.39
CA PHE A 186 1.38 -2.26 16.70
C PHE A 186 2.24 -3.51 16.93
N LEU A 187 2.39 -4.40 15.94
CA LEU A 187 3.25 -5.57 16.05
C LEU A 187 4.70 -5.17 16.36
N ARG A 188 5.21 -4.12 15.71
CA ARG A 188 6.54 -3.58 16.01
C ARG A 188 6.65 -3.07 17.45
N ALA A 189 5.61 -2.39 17.94
CA ALA A 189 5.55 -1.83 19.29
C ALA A 189 5.36 -2.90 20.39
N VAL A 190 4.85 -4.10 20.07
CA VAL A 190 4.88 -5.25 20.99
C VAL A 190 6.30 -5.68 21.35
N SER A 191 7.29 -5.37 20.50
CA SER A 191 8.72 -5.63 20.77
C SER A 191 9.47 -4.43 21.34
N ASP A 192 8.78 -3.41 21.84
CA ASP A 192 9.40 -2.24 22.47
C ASP A 192 10.01 -2.58 23.84
N GLU A 193 11.04 -1.83 24.23
CA GLU A 193 11.71 -2.01 25.53
C GLU A 193 10.81 -1.58 26.69
N SER A 194 9.96 -0.57 26.49
CA SER A 194 9.03 -0.10 27.53
C SER A 194 7.81 -1.02 27.67
N PRO A 195 7.51 -1.52 28.89
CA PRO A 195 6.34 -2.36 29.13
C PRO A 195 5.01 -1.65 28.84
N GLU A 196 4.94 -0.34 29.07
CA GLU A 196 3.75 0.47 28.80
C GLU A 196 3.45 0.56 27.29
N VAL A 197 4.50 0.66 26.46
CA VAL A 197 4.37 0.67 25.00
C VAL A 197 3.86 -0.69 24.51
N ARG A 198 4.39 -1.80 25.05
CA ARG A 198 3.93 -3.15 24.72
C ARG A 198 2.48 -3.38 25.10
N SER A 199 2.07 -2.92 26.29
CA SER A 199 0.69 -3.03 26.78
C SER A 199 -0.31 -2.24 25.92
N GLU A 200 0.02 -1.01 25.52
CA GLU A 200 -0.82 -0.23 24.62
C GLU A 200 -0.87 -0.85 23.21
N ALA A 201 0.26 -1.39 22.72
CA ALA A 201 0.32 -2.08 21.43
C ALA A 201 -0.59 -3.32 21.39
N ALA A 202 -0.62 -4.13 22.45
CA ALA A 202 -1.54 -5.25 22.60
C ALA A 202 -3.01 -4.80 22.59
N THR A 203 -3.32 -3.67 23.21
CA THR A 203 -4.67 -3.06 23.15
C THR A 203 -5.02 -2.62 21.73
N GLY A 204 -4.05 -2.07 20.98
CA GLY A 204 -4.19 -1.74 19.57
C GLY A 204 -4.47 -2.98 18.71
N LEU A 205 -3.70 -4.05 18.86
CA LEU A 205 -3.90 -5.30 18.11
C LEU A 205 -5.26 -5.95 18.39
N ARG A 206 -5.74 -5.90 19.64
CA ARG A 206 -7.09 -6.35 19.98
C ARG A 206 -8.16 -5.61 19.19
N SER A 207 -8.02 -4.30 19.01
CA SER A 207 -8.95 -3.52 18.16
C SER A 207 -8.87 -3.85 16.66
N LEU A 208 -7.84 -4.60 16.24
CA LEU A 208 -7.67 -5.10 14.88
C LEU A 208 -8.01 -6.60 14.75
N GLY A 209 -8.61 -7.21 15.78
CA GLY A 209 -9.09 -8.59 15.74
C GLY A 209 -8.16 -9.64 16.36
N LEU A 210 -7.11 -9.25 17.08
CA LEU A 210 -6.36 -10.20 17.91
C LEU A 210 -7.26 -10.77 19.02
N ASP A 211 -7.24 -12.09 19.21
CA ASP A 211 -7.97 -12.77 20.28
C ASP A 211 -7.77 -12.12 21.66
N ASP A 212 -8.87 -11.91 22.38
CA ASP A 212 -8.88 -11.18 23.66
C ASP A 212 -7.97 -11.83 24.71
N ALA A 213 -7.91 -13.18 24.75
CA ALA A 213 -7.05 -13.88 25.70
C ALA A 213 -5.57 -13.68 25.35
N THR A 214 -5.24 -13.70 24.07
CA THR A 214 -3.88 -13.41 23.58
C THR A 214 -3.47 -11.97 23.87
N ALA A 215 -4.33 -10.99 23.58
CA ALA A 215 -4.08 -9.58 23.88
C ALA A 215 -3.92 -9.33 25.39
N SER A 216 -4.76 -9.95 26.22
CA SER A 216 -4.67 -9.88 27.69
C SER A 216 -3.35 -10.47 28.18
N ALA A 217 -2.96 -11.65 27.68
CA ALA A 217 -1.71 -12.28 28.08
C ALA A 217 -0.47 -11.47 27.66
N VAL A 218 -0.45 -10.81 26.49
CA VAL A 218 0.64 -9.90 26.10
C VAL A 218 0.75 -8.71 27.06
N ARG A 219 -0.38 -8.15 27.50
CA ARG A 219 -0.40 -7.07 28.51
C ARG A 219 0.11 -7.55 29.86
N THR A 220 -0.39 -8.70 30.34
CA THR A 220 0.08 -9.32 31.60
C THR A 220 1.56 -9.66 31.55
N LEU A 221 2.07 -10.13 30.41
CA LEU A 221 3.51 -10.36 30.21
C LEU A 221 4.31 -9.06 30.32
N SER A 222 3.74 -7.94 29.88
CA SER A 222 4.42 -6.65 29.86
C SER A 222 4.46 -6.01 31.26
N GLU A 223 3.33 -5.94 31.95
CA GLU A 223 3.15 -5.13 33.18
C GLU A 223 2.94 -5.97 34.45
N GLY A 224 2.79 -7.28 34.33
CA GLY A 224 2.48 -8.18 35.45
C GLY A 224 3.66 -8.44 36.39
N THR A 225 3.32 -8.93 37.58
CA THR A 225 4.28 -9.50 38.54
C THR A 225 4.97 -10.73 37.95
N PRO A 226 6.14 -11.18 38.48
CA PRO A 226 6.85 -12.34 37.95
C PRO A 226 5.99 -13.62 37.86
N ALA A 227 5.09 -13.84 38.83
CA ALA A 227 4.18 -14.98 38.82
C ALA A 227 3.12 -14.85 37.70
N GLU A 228 2.57 -13.66 37.49
CA GLU A 228 1.61 -13.38 36.42
C GLU A 228 2.27 -13.48 35.04
N LYS A 229 3.52 -13.02 34.89
CA LYS A 229 4.30 -13.18 33.66
C LYS A 229 4.51 -14.64 33.32
N ALA A 230 4.89 -15.47 34.28
CA ALA A 230 5.03 -16.91 34.05
C ALA A 230 3.72 -17.56 33.58
N ALA A 231 2.58 -17.17 34.17
CA ALA A 231 1.27 -17.62 33.71
C ALA A 231 0.91 -17.10 32.30
N ALA A 232 1.27 -15.86 31.97
CA ALA A 232 1.07 -15.28 30.65
C ALA A 232 1.92 -16.00 29.59
N ILE A 233 3.18 -16.34 29.88
CA ILE A 233 4.05 -17.13 28.98
C ILE A 233 3.41 -18.48 28.65
N ASN A 234 2.91 -19.20 29.66
CA ASN A 234 2.23 -20.47 29.45
C ASN A 234 0.99 -20.30 28.57
N THR A 235 0.19 -19.26 28.82
CA THR A 235 -1.01 -18.95 28.04
C THR A 235 -0.67 -18.66 26.58
N LEU A 236 0.32 -17.81 26.33
CA LEU A 236 0.78 -17.46 24.98
C LEU A 236 1.35 -18.67 24.23
N THR A 237 2.12 -19.52 24.91
CA THR A 237 2.72 -20.72 24.31
C THR A 237 1.64 -21.71 23.87
N LEU A 238 0.63 -21.95 24.72
CA LEU A 238 -0.50 -22.82 24.37
C LEU A 238 -1.28 -22.27 23.18
N ARG A 239 -1.57 -20.96 23.17
CA ARG A 239 -2.32 -20.32 22.08
C ARG A 239 -1.55 -20.31 20.76
N ALA A 240 -0.24 -20.09 20.78
CA ALA A 240 0.59 -20.06 19.58
C ALA A 240 0.51 -21.35 18.74
N ALA A 241 0.24 -22.50 19.38
CA ALA A 241 0.08 -23.78 18.71
C ALA A 241 -1.19 -23.86 17.86
N ASP A 242 -2.29 -23.26 18.35
CA ASP A 242 -3.62 -23.30 17.71
C ASP A 242 -3.93 -22.04 16.88
N SER A 243 -3.11 -21.01 17.00
CA SER A 243 -3.24 -19.71 16.33
C SER A 243 -2.72 -19.70 14.89
N GLY A 244 -3.32 -18.83 14.07
CA GLY A 244 -2.83 -18.51 12.73
C GLY A 244 -1.52 -17.70 12.73
N ASP A 245 -0.91 -17.54 11.56
CA ASP A 245 0.43 -16.95 11.42
C ASP A 245 0.57 -15.54 12.01
N ALA A 246 -0.47 -14.70 11.86
CA ALA A 246 -0.45 -13.33 12.38
C ALA A 246 -0.43 -13.29 13.92
N GLU A 247 -1.28 -14.07 14.57
CA GLU A 247 -1.31 -14.17 16.04
C GLU A 247 -0.02 -14.81 16.57
N ARG A 248 0.50 -15.83 15.87
CA ARG A 248 1.77 -16.46 16.22
C ARG A 248 2.93 -15.46 16.14
N ALA A 249 2.94 -14.57 15.15
CA ALA A 249 3.92 -13.50 15.06
C ALA A 249 3.85 -12.53 16.26
N VAL A 250 2.65 -12.17 16.71
CA VAL A 250 2.45 -11.36 17.93
C VAL A 250 2.99 -12.07 19.16
N VAL A 251 2.70 -13.36 19.33
CA VAL A 251 3.19 -14.16 20.45
C VAL A 251 4.73 -14.20 20.46
N ILE A 252 5.36 -14.52 19.32
CA ILE A 252 6.82 -14.56 19.19
C ILE A 252 7.42 -13.20 19.51
N ALA A 253 6.85 -12.12 18.97
CA ALA A 253 7.31 -10.75 19.21
C ALA A 253 7.25 -10.37 20.71
N ALA A 254 6.19 -10.77 21.41
CA ALA A 254 5.99 -10.51 22.83
C ALA A 254 6.98 -11.31 23.70
N LEU A 255 7.13 -12.61 23.43
CA LEU A 255 8.06 -13.47 24.16
C LEU A 255 9.52 -13.04 23.94
N ALA A 256 9.90 -12.69 22.72
CA ALA A 256 11.25 -12.22 22.41
C ALA A 256 11.58 -10.89 23.11
N ALA A 257 10.57 -10.05 23.37
CA ALA A 257 10.75 -8.78 24.06
C ALA A 257 10.98 -8.95 25.57
N ASP A 258 10.33 -9.93 26.21
CA ASP A 258 10.49 -10.20 27.65
C ASP A 258 11.83 -10.88 28.00
N LEU A 259 12.53 -11.45 27.01
CA LEU A 259 13.85 -12.06 27.18
C LEU A 259 15.02 -11.06 27.21
N ARG A 260 14.78 -9.76 27.00
CA ARG A 260 15.81 -8.71 27.00
C ARG A 260 15.96 -8.08 28.38
#